data_AF-A0A0F5JL29-F1
#
_entry.id   AF-A0A0F5JL29-F1
#
_cell.length_a   1.000
_cell.length_b   1.000
_cell.length_c   1.000
_cell.angle_alpha   90.00
_cell.angle_beta   90.00
_cell.angle_gamma   90.00
#
_symmetry.space_group_name_H-M   'P 1'
#
loop_
_entity.id
_entity.type
_entity.pdbx_description
1 polymer ?
#
loop_
_entity_poly.entity_id
_entity_poly.type
_entity_poly.pdbx_seq_one_letter_code
_entity_poly.pdbx_strand_id
1 'polypeptide(L)'
;MANSGNKTNVIEEVAKACKKYDIGLGLYYSLWDRKVNADVKDKTLDAAYNEYMIKQLNELIDIVQPYTHIVEFWFDGGWEKEHERWPAREIYQTIKSREPECQIGINWTIGLPENPDAHPVLPENQKEGYPIRYFPSDFRLGDPYLPADNDPKLFSHDGKLYYMPWESTICISERWFYNTTDKKYKTVEELAGLYHQCTKNDNILILNCPPNREGKIRDADVTLLKELRKKIQM
;
A
#
# COMPACT_ATOMS: atom_id res chain seq x y z
N MET A 1 -0.66 -21.83 0.50
CA MET A 1 0.16 -22.36 -0.61
C MET A 1 0.06 -23.87 -0.87
N ALA A 2 -0.58 -24.65 0.01
CA ALA A 2 -0.63 -26.10 -0.15
C ALA A 2 -1.40 -26.61 -1.38
N ASN A 3 -2.24 -25.78 -2.02
CA ASN A 3 -3.26 -26.25 -2.97
C ASN A 3 -3.08 -25.81 -4.44
N SER A 4 -2.03 -25.05 -4.79
CA SER A 4 -1.68 -24.77 -6.20
C SER A 4 -0.75 -25.84 -6.78
N GLY A 5 -0.72 -25.98 -8.10
CA GLY A 5 0.23 -26.86 -8.81
C GLY A 5 1.69 -26.40 -8.65
N ASN A 6 1.90 -25.09 -8.51
CA ASN A 6 3.17 -24.51 -8.08
C ASN A 6 3.22 -24.45 -6.55
N LYS A 7 4.29 -24.98 -5.93
CA LYS A 7 4.48 -25.02 -4.47
C LYS A 7 5.43 -23.94 -3.93
N THR A 8 5.98 -23.09 -4.81
CA THR A 8 6.92 -22.02 -4.43
C THR A 8 6.31 -21.05 -3.45
N ASN A 9 7.05 -20.72 -2.39
CA ASN A 9 6.74 -19.61 -1.50
C ASN A 9 7.14 -18.29 -2.09
N VAL A 10 6.18 -17.64 -2.76
CA VAL A 10 6.43 -16.38 -3.46
C VAL A 10 6.92 -15.29 -2.49
N ILE A 11 6.39 -15.23 -1.26
CA ILE A 11 6.83 -14.25 -0.25
C ILE A 11 8.27 -14.53 0.18
N GLU A 12 8.61 -15.79 0.44
CA GLU A 12 9.97 -16.21 0.81
C GLU A 12 10.98 -15.92 -0.31
N GLU A 13 10.64 -16.25 -1.55
CA GLU A 13 11.52 -16.04 -2.71
C GLU A 13 11.72 -14.55 -3.01
N VAL A 14 10.69 -13.72 -2.85
CA VAL A 14 10.82 -12.27 -2.95
C VAL A 14 11.69 -11.73 -1.80
N ALA A 15 11.51 -12.20 -0.57
CA ALA A 15 12.35 -11.79 0.57
C ALA A 15 13.84 -12.12 0.35
N LYS A 16 14.15 -13.31 -0.16
CA LYS A 16 15.52 -13.69 -0.55
C LYS A 16 16.06 -12.79 -1.66
N ALA A 17 15.23 -12.44 -2.65
CA ALA A 17 15.63 -11.55 -3.74
C ALA A 17 15.90 -10.11 -3.25
N CYS A 18 15.01 -9.56 -2.43
CA CYS A 18 15.18 -8.26 -1.77
C CYS A 18 16.50 -8.19 -1.00
N LYS A 19 16.80 -9.21 -0.18
CA LYS A 19 18.11 -9.33 0.50
C LYS A 19 19.27 -9.37 -0.49
N LYS A 20 19.17 -10.19 -1.54
CA LYS A 20 20.24 -10.38 -2.54
C LYS A 20 20.59 -9.09 -3.27
N TYR A 21 19.60 -8.24 -3.55
CA TYR A 21 19.77 -7.03 -4.35
C TYR A 21 19.75 -5.73 -3.53
N ASP A 22 19.73 -5.82 -2.20
CA ASP A 22 19.72 -4.67 -1.27
C ASP A 22 18.53 -3.73 -1.53
N ILE A 23 17.33 -4.31 -1.62
CA ILE A 23 16.06 -3.59 -1.84
C ILE A 23 15.14 -3.86 -0.66
N GLY A 24 14.57 -2.81 -0.06
CA GLY A 24 13.57 -2.95 1.00
C GLY A 24 12.33 -3.72 0.54
N LEU A 25 11.79 -4.59 1.40
CA LEU A 25 10.59 -5.37 1.11
C LEU A 25 9.35 -4.72 1.72
N GLY A 26 8.46 -4.18 0.88
CA GLY A 26 7.11 -3.79 1.26
C GLY A 26 6.09 -4.87 0.93
N LEU A 27 5.07 -5.05 1.76
CA LEU A 27 3.98 -6.01 1.55
C LEU A 27 2.63 -5.30 1.47
N TYR A 28 1.92 -5.52 0.37
CA TYR A 28 0.51 -5.16 0.23
C TYR A 28 -0.38 -6.22 0.92
N TYR A 29 -1.40 -5.78 1.65
CA TYR A 29 -2.41 -6.65 2.26
C TYR A 29 -3.82 -6.06 2.11
N SER A 30 -4.75 -6.82 1.54
CA SER A 30 -6.15 -6.40 1.45
C SER A 30 -6.87 -6.65 2.78
N LEU A 31 -7.40 -5.59 3.41
CA LEU A 31 -8.21 -5.71 4.62
C LEU A 31 -9.47 -6.56 4.38
N TRP A 32 -10.02 -6.57 3.17
CA TRP A 32 -11.19 -7.38 2.83
C TRP A 32 -10.84 -8.65 2.05
N ASP A 33 -10.93 -9.79 2.74
CA ASP A 33 -10.86 -11.11 2.14
C ASP A 33 -12.26 -11.61 1.76
N ARG A 34 -12.57 -11.61 0.45
CA ARG A 34 -13.86 -12.07 -0.10
C ARG A 34 -14.12 -13.57 0.05
N LYS A 35 -13.12 -14.36 0.42
CA LYS A 35 -13.25 -15.81 0.64
C LYS A 35 -13.53 -16.10 2.10
N VAL A 36 -12.79 -15.50 3.02
CA VAL A 36 -12.91 -15.76 4.47
C VAL A 36 -13.99 -14.90 5.10
N ASN A 37 -14.14 -13.64 4.66
CA ASN A 37 -15.16 -12.71 5.12
C ASN A 37 -15.97 -12.15 3.93
N ALA A 38 -16.69 -13.05 3.26
CA ALA A 38 -17.50 -12.70 2.10
C ALA A 38 -18.60 -11.66 2.41
N ASP A 39 -19.19 -11.71 3.61
CA ASP A 39 -20.18 -10.75 4.09
C ASP A 39 -19.56 -9.77 5.10
N VAL A 40 -18.78 -8.82 4.57
CA VAL A 40 -18.11 -7.77 5.38
C VAL A 40 -19.07 -6.89 6.19
N LYS A 41 -20.37 -6.93 5.88
CA LYS A 41 -21.39 -6.13 6.58
C LYS A 41 -21.86 -6.80 7.87
N ASP A 42 -21.70 -8.12 8.00
CA ASP A 42 -22.06 -8.84 9.21
C ASP A 42 -21.06 -8.54 10.35
N LYS A 43 -21.46 -7.66 11.26
CA LYS A 43 -20.67 -7.25 12.42
C LYS A 43 -20.31 -8.40 13.35
N THR A 44 -21.07 -9.50 13.33
CA THR A 44 -20.81 -10.67 14.18
C THR A 44 -19.58 -11.45 13.73
N LEU A 45 -19.15 -11.29 12.46
CA LEU A 45 -17.98 -11.95 11.89
C LEU A 45 -16.67 -11.18 12.14
N ASP A 46 -16.75 -9.91 12.54
CA ASP A 46 -15.59 -9.01 12.65
C ASP A 46 -14.51 -9.58 13.56
N ALA A 47 -14.87 -10.06 14.76
CA ALA A 47 -13.89 -10.54 15.73
C ALA A 47 -13.09 -11.75 15.20
N ALA A 48 -13.79 -12.75 14.65
CA ALA A 48 -13.15 -13.94 14.11
C ALA A 48 -12.28 -13.62 12.88
N TYR A 49 -12.73 -12.70 12.04
CA TYR A 49 -11.98 -12.28 10.86
C TYR A 49 -10.75 -11.42 11.22
N ASN A 50 -10.87 -10.53 12.20
CA ASN A 50 -9.76 -9.73 12.70
C ASN A 50 -8.67 -10.65 13.28
N GLU A 51 -9.03 -11.67 14.08
CA GLU A 51 -8.07 -12.66 14.58
C GLU A 51 -7.39 -13.43 13.44
N TYR A 52 -8.14 -13.79 12.39
CA TYR A 52 -7.60 -14.43 11.19
C TYR A 52 -6.55 -13.54 10.49
N MET A 53 -6.86 -12.26 10.30
CA MET A 53 -5.97 -11.27 9.71
C MET A 53 -4.67 -11.12 10.50
N ILE A 54 -4.75 -10.97 11.82
CA ILE A 54 -3.57 -10.84 12.69
C ILE A 54 -2.68 -12.09 12.63
N LYS A 55 -3.26 -13.30 12.53
CA LYS A 55 -2.50 -14.53 12.32
C LYS A 55 -1.76 -14.53 10.98
N GLN A 56 -2.40 -14.05 9.90
CA GLN A 56 -1.75 -13.94 8.60
C GLN A 56 -0.60 -12.93 8.60
N LEU A 57 -0.75 -11.79 9.27
CA LEU A 57 0.35 -10.83 9.40
C LEU A 57 1.56 -11.46 10.12
N ASN A 58 1.31 -12.23 11.18
CA ASN A 58 2.38 -12.97 11.85
C ASN A 58 3.03 -14.03 10.95
N GLU A 59 2.23 -14.78 10.18
CA GLU A 59 2.74 -15.76 9.22
C GLU A 59 3.64 -15.10 8.16
N LEU A 60 3.24 -13.94 7.63
CA LEU A 60 4.04 -13.19 6.65
C LEU A 60 5.37 -12.73 7.26
N ILE A 61 5.36 -12.18 8.47
CA ILE A 61 6.59 -11.76 9.16
C ILE A 61 7.48 -12.99 9.44
N ASP A 62 6.92 -14.11 9.90
CA ASP A 62 7.67 -15.36 10.15
C ASP A 62 8.38 -15.88 8.89
N ILE A 63 7.73 -15.79 7.72
CA ILE A 63 8.32 -16.21 6.44
C ILE A 63 9.47 -15.29 6.03
N VAL A 64 9.36 -13.99 6.26
CA VAL A 64 10.31 -12.97 5.76
C VAL A 64 11.54 -12.80 6.67
N GLN A 65 11.32 -12.79 7.99
CA GLN A 65 12.30 -12.41 9.01
C GLN A 65 13.65 -13.16 8.94
N PRO A 66 13.73 -14.45 8.53
CA PRO A 66 15.03 -15.12 8.37
C PRO A 66 15.91 -14.54 7.26
N TYR A 67 15.33 -13.79 6.31
CA TYR A 67 16.01 -13.31 5.11
C TYR A 67 16.25 -11.80 5.13
N THR A 68 15.23 -11.01 5.43
CA THR A 68 15.28 -9.53 5.44
C THR A 68 14.21 -8.98 6.39
N HIS A 69 14.15 -7.66 6.52
CA HIS A 69 13.10 -6.95 7.23
C HIS A 69 11.99 -6.48 6.28
N ILE A 70 10.75 -6.46 6.77
CA ILE A 70 9.64 -5.81 6.09
C ILE A 70 9.72 -4.32 6.42
N VAL A 71 9.93 -3.49 5.40
CA VAL A 71 10.03 -2.03 5.57
C VAL A 71 8.69 -1.34 5.52
N GLU A 72 7.67 -2.00 4.96
CA GLU A 72 6.34 -1.42 4.79
C GLU A 72 5.24 -2.48 4.78
N PHE A 73 4.13 -2.17 5.45
CA PHE A 73 2.84 -2.81 5.20
C PHE A 73 1.85 -1.79 4.65
N TRP A 74 1.36 -2.08 3.45
CA TRP A 74 0.43 -1.25 2.71
C TRP A 74 -0.94 -1.93 2.67
N PHE A 75 -1.93 -1.36 3.35
CA PHE A 75 -3.25 -1.97 3.51
C PHE A 75 -4.30 -1.34 2.60
N ASP A 76 -5.23 -2.16 2.10
CA ASP A 76 -6.27 -1.71 1.16
C ASP A 76 -7.67 -2.18 1.49
N GLY A 77 -8.69 -1.55 0.89
CA GLY A 77 -10.08 -2.02 1.00
C GLY A 77 -10.75 -1.68 2.32
N GLY A 78 -10.19 -0.75 3.10
CA GLY A 78 -10.77 -0.32 4.38
C GLY A 78 -12.16 0.32 4.24
N TRP A 79 -12.52 0.83 3.07
CA TRP A 79 -13.81 1.49 2.81
C TRP A 79 -15.02 0.53 2.78
N GLU A 80 -14.82 -0.79 2.84
CA GLU A 80 -15.90 -1.78 2.77
C GLU A 80 -16.76 -1.82 4.05
N LYS A 81 -16.26 -1.27 5.16
CA LYS A 81 -17.02 -1.06 6.42
C LYS A 81 -16.49 0.14 7.19
N GLU A 82 -17.19 0.49 8.27
CA GLU A 82 -16.81 1.59 9.18
C GLU A 82 -15.40 1.37 9.76
N HIS A 83 -14.61 2.43 9.85
CA HIS A 83 -13.18 2.37 10.18
C HIS A 83 -12.89 1.72 11.54
N GLU A 84 -13.73 1.99 12.55
CA GLU A 84 -13.59 1.44 13.90
C GLU A 84 -13.74 -0.09 13.96
N ARG A 85 -14.36 -0.69 12.93
CA ARG A 85 -14.52 -2.15 12.83
C ARG A 85 -13.27 -2.85 12.34
N TRP A 86 -12.29 -2.11 11.82
CA TRP A 86 -10.98 -2.63 11.47
C TRP A 86 -10.05 -2.58 12.69
N PRO A 87 -9.23 -3.61 12.92
CA PRO A 87 -8.39 -3.69 14.11
C PRO A 87 -7.08 -2.88 13.91
N ALA A 88 -7.17 -1.62 13.45
CA ALA A 88 -6.01 -0.81 13.02
C ALA A 88 -4.91 -0.73 14.10
N ARG A 89 -5.31 -0.54 15.37
CA ARG A 89 -4.36 -0.52 16.50
C ARG A 89 -3.71 -1.89 16.75
N GLU A 90 -4.45 -2.98 16.62
CA GLU A 90 -3.91 -4.33 16.82
C GLU A 90 -2.98 -4.73 15.67
N ILE A 91 -3.33 -4.36 14.42
CA ILE A 91 -2.45 -4.47 13.25
C ILE A 91 -1.14 -3.73 13.52
N TYR A 92 -1.23 -2.46 13.89
CA TYR A 92 -0.07 -1.61 14.15
C TYR A 92 0.82 -2.20 15.26
N GLN A 93 0.22 -2.59 16.39
CA GLN A 93 0.95 -3.19 17.51
C GLN A 93 1.60 -4.53 17.15
N THR A 94 0.88 -5.39 16.41
CA THR A 94 1.39 -6.69 15.96
C THR A 94 2.65 -6.51 15.12
N ILE A 95 2.58 -5.64 14.10
CA ILE A 95 3.70 -5.40 13.20
C ILE A 95 4.85 -4.71 13.95
N LYS A 96 4.61 -3.58 14.63
CA LYS A 96 5.66 -2.79 15.29
C LYS A 96 6.36 -3.54 16.42
N SER A 97 5.70 -4.49 17.07
CA SER A 97 6.35 -5.32 18.10
C SER A 97 7.43 -6.25 17.55
N ARG A 98 7.41 -6.54 16.25
CA ARG A 98 8.30 -7.47 15.56
C ARG A 98 9.23 -6.78 14.56
N GLU A 99 8.69 -5.79 13.86
CA GLU A 99 9.37 -4.96 12.84
C GLU A 99 9.16 -3.48 13.19
N PRO A 100 9.88 -2.94 14.19
CA PRO A 100 9.62 -1.59 14.73
C PRO A 100 9.81 -0.47 13.70
N GLU A 101 10.69 -0.67 12.73
CA GLU A 101 10.97 0.29 11.65
C GLU A 101 10.01 0.18 10.46
N CYS A 102 9.16 -0.85 10.42
CA CYS A 102 8.20 -1.06 9.34
C CYS A 102 7.17 0.07 9.30
N GLN A 103 7.01 0.75 8.18
CA GLN A 103 6.01 1.79 7.98
C GLN A 103 4.65 1.16 7.68
N ILE A 104 3.57 1.70 8.25
CA ILE A 104 2.23 1.13 8.12
C ILE A 104 1.27 2.20 7.61
N GLY A 105 0.56 1.89 6.53
CA GLY A 105 -0.46 2.78 5.94
C GLY A 105 -1.69 2.00 5.51
N ILE A 106 -2.87 2.58 5.69
CA ILE A 106 -4.13 2.07 5.13
C ILE A 106 -4.63 3.06 4.09
N ASN A 107 -4.92 2.57 2.89
CA ASN A 107 -5.40 3.36 1.76
C ASN A 107 -6.63 4.20 2.13
N TRP A 108 -6.73 5.40 1.56
CA TRP A 108 -7.73 6.40 1.92
C TRP A 108 -7.70 6.76 3.41
N THR A 109 -6.50 7.14 3.85
CA THR A 109 -6.13 7.33 5.26
C THR A 109 -6.86 8.48 5.94
N ILE A 110 -7.26 9.51 5.17
CA ILE A 110 -7.81 10.77 5.68
C ILE A 110 -9.34 10.81 5.48
N GLY A 111 -10.07 11.13 6.55
CA GLY A 111 -11.52 11.32 6.55
C GLY A 111 -11.94 12.79 6.59
N LEU A 112 -13.25 13.06 6.64
CA LEU A 112 -13.78 14.41 6.88
C LEU A 112 -14.00 14.64 8.38
N PRO A 113 -13.82 15.87 8.90
CA PRO A 113 -14.07 16.18 10.31
C PRO A 113 -15.47 15.80 10.81
N GLU A 114 -16.49 16.00 9.99
CA GLU A 114 -17.89 15.67 10.27
C GLU A 114 -18.24 14.20 10.05
N ASN A 115 -17.43 13.48 9.29
CA ASN A 115 -17.60 12.07 8.99
C ASN A 115 -16.25 11.43 8.65
N PRO A 116 -15.54 10.87 9.65
CA PRO A 116 -14.26 10.20 9.42
C PRO A 116 -14.33 9.05 8.42
N ASP A 117 -15.51 8.44 8.23
CA ASP A 117 -15.72 7.36 7.26
C ASP A 117 -16.01 7.82 5.82
N ALA A 118 -16.07 9.14 5.58
CA ALA A 118 -16.22 9.68 4.24
C ALA A 118 -15.11 9.16 3.32
N HIS A 119 -15.49 8.61 2.17
CA HIS A 119 -14.57 8.07 1.20
C HIS A 119 -15.17 8.17 -0.22
N PRO A 120 -14.41 8.66 -1.22
CA PRO A 120 -13.05 9.19 -1.08
C PRO A 120 -13.02 10.62 -0.51
N VAL A 121 -11.95 10.96 0.22
CA VAL A 121 -11.54 12.36 0.45
C VAL A 121 -10.33 12.62 -0.44
N LEU A 122 -10.59 13.18 -1.62
CA LEU A 122 -9.56 13.39 -2.64
C LEU A 122 -8.42 14.29 -2.12
N PRO A 123 -7.16 14.07 -2.54
CA PRO A 123 -6.00 14.80 -2.01
C PRO A 123 -6.12 16.31 -2.09
N GLU A 124 -6.70 16.85 -3.18
CA GLU A 124 -6.93 18.28 -3.36
C GLU A 124 -7.92 18.89 -2.35
N ASN A 125 -8.74 18.06 -1.70
CA ASN A 125 -9.74 18.47 -0.72
C ASN A 125 -9.29 18.22 0.74
N GLN A 126 -8.18 17.52 0.95
CA GLN A 126 -7.60 17.29 2.27
C GLN A 126 -7.02 18.60 2.81
N LYS A 127 -7.21 18.86 4.11
CA LYS A 127 -6.66 20.04 4.78
C LYS A 127 -5.97 19.64 6.07
N GLU A 128 -5.06 20.51 6.50
CA GLU A 128 -4.43 20.39 7.80
C GLU A 128 -5.48 20.22 8.91
N GLY A 129 -5.24 19.28 9.81
CA GLY A 129 -6.12 18.95 10.92
C GLY A 129 -7.31 18.05 10.58
N TYR A 130 -7.50 17.63 9.32
CA TYR A 130 -8.49 16.60 9.00
C TYR A 130 -8.17 15.29 9.73
N PRO A 131 -9.19 14.48 10.08
CA PRO A 131 -8.98 13.29 10.88
C PRO A 131 -8.25 12.19 10.11
N ILE A 132 -7.33 11.53 10.80
CA ILE A 132 -6.74 10.25 10.39
C ILE A 132 -7.79 9.18 10.67
N ARG A 133 -8.41 8.67 9.61
CA ARG A 133 -9.50 7.69 9.68
C ARG A 133 -9.02 6.36 10.27
N TYR A 134 -7.85 5.89 9.83
CA TYR A 134 -7.27 4.66 10.35
C TYR A 134 -6.06 5.00 11.21
N PHE A 135 -6.21 4.92 12.53
CA PHE A 135 -5.16 5.26 13.47
C PHE A 135 -4.82 4.07 14.37
N PRO A 136 -3.52 3.79 14.65
CA PRO A 136 -2.33 4.52 14.18
C PRO A 136 -1.99 4.24 12.70
N SER A 137 -1.26 5.18 12.08
CA SER A 137 -0.71 5.09 10.72
C SER A 137 0.60 5.88 10.68
N ASP A 138 1.54 5.52 9.82
CA ASP A 138 2.84 6.21 9.68
C ASP A 138 2.89 7.13 8.46
N PHE A 139 2.06 6.85 7.45
CA PHE A 139 1.93 7.64 6.23
C PHE A 139 0.47 7.64 5.76
N ARG A 140 0.18 8.44 4.73
CA ARG A 140 -1.15 8.51 4.13
C ARG A 140 -1.14 8.25 2.63
N LEU A 141 -2.31 7.78 2.18
CA LEU A 141 -2.54 7.20 0.87
C LEU A 141 -3.89 7.65 0.30
N GLY A 142 -4.02 7.58 -1.02
CA GLY A 142 -5.29 7.83 -1.74
C GLY A 142 -5.15 7.55 -3.23
N ASP A 143 -4.78 6.32 -3.55
CA ASP A 143 -4.55 5.92 -4.93
C ASP A 143 -5.79 6.05 -5.83
N PRO A 144 -5.61 6.27 -7.14
CA PRO A 144 -4.36 6.53 -7.86
C PRO A 144 -4.05 8.04 -7.96
N TYR A 145 -4.53 8.84 -7.01
CA TYR A 145 -4.43 10.29 -7.09
C TYR A 145 -3.03 10.78 -6.72
N LEU A 146 -2.70 11.97 -7.20
CA LEU A 146 -1.42 12.61 -6.96
C LEU A 146 -1.55 13.55 -5.75
N PRO A 147 -0.45 13.84 -5.02
CA PRO A 147 -0.51 14.84 -3.97
C PRO A 147 -0.85 16.21 -4.58
N ALA A 148 -1.47 17.07 -3.76
CA ALA A 148 -1.63 18.47 -4.11
C ALA A 148 -0.25 19.17 -4.15
N ASP A 149 -0.10 20.25 -4.93
CA ASP A 149 1.17 20.99 -4.97
C ASP A 149 1.56 21.54 -3.59
N ASN A 150 0.58 22.04 -2.83
CA ASN A 150 0.72 22.46 -1.43
C ASN A 150 0.19 21.37 -0.50
N ASP A 151 0.87 20.23 -0.52
CA ASP A 151 0.47 19.01 0.17
C ASP A 151 0.44 19.17 1.70
N PRO A 152 -0.73 19.12 2.37
CA PRO A 152 -0.79 19.22 3.83
C PRO A 152 -0.14 17.99 4.47
N LYS A 153 0.56 18.21 5.59
CA LYS A 153 1.31 17.16 6.28
C LYS A 153 0.82 16.85 7.69
N LEU A 154 0.06 17.74 8.31
CA LEU A 154 -0.39 17.59 9.68
C LEU A 154 -1.87 17.21 9.72
N PHE A 155 -2.18 16.04 10.27
CA PHE A 155 -3.53 15.51 10.37
C PHE A 155 -3.86 15.13 11.81
N SER A 156 -5.14 15.10 12.17
CA SER A 156 -5.55 14.97 13.56
C SER A 156 -6.01 13.57 13.95
N HIS A 157 -5.71 13.18 15.17
CA HIS A 157 -6.39 12.09 15.87
C HIS A 157 -6.49 12.46 17.35
N ASP A 158 -7.69 12.40 17.92
CA ASP A 158 -7.98 12.81 19.31
C ASP A 158 -7.42 14.19 19.69
N GLY A 159 -7.57 15.17 18.79
CA GLY A 159 -7.12 16.56 18.99
C GLY A 159 -5.61 16.77 18.94
N LYS A 160 -4.82 15.73 18.65
CA LYS A 160 -3.36 15.83 18.44
C LYS A 160 -3.05 15.80 16.94
N LEU A 161 -2.04 16.57 16.53
CA LEU A 161 -1.54 16.58 15.16
C LEU A 161 -0.40 15.58 14.99
N TYR A 162 -0.43 14.86 13.87
CA TYR A 162 0.59 13.90 13.46
C TYR A 162 1.07 14.24 12.05
N TYR A 163 2.37 14.11 11.83
CA TYR A 163 2.96 14.24 10.50
C TYR A 163 2.64 12.99 9.68
N MET A 164 2.03 13.17 8.50
CA MET A 164 1.68 12.11 7.56
C MET A 164 2.26 12.42 6.19
N PRO A 165 3.42 11.84 5.84
CA PRO A 165 3.95 11.93 4.49
C PRO A 165 3.00 11.21 3.52
N TRP A 166 3.05 11.61 2.25
CA TRP A 166 2.22 11.03 1.22
C TRP A 166 3.01 10.09 0.33
N GLU A 167 2.35 9.00 -0.02
CA GLU A 167 2.82 8.07 -1.02
C GLU A 167 1.78 7.95 -2.14
N SER A 168 2.22 8.14 -3.38
CA SER A 168 1.43 7.85 -4.57
C SER A 168 1.82 6.48 -5.10
N THR A 169 0.84 5.61 -5.34
CA THR A 169 1.07 4.42 -6.17
C THR A 169 0.40 4.60 -7.53
N ILE A 170 1.14 4.35 -8.61
CA ILE A 170 0.71 4.60 -9.99
C ILE A 170 1.09 3.45 -10.90
N CYS A 171 0.15 2.97 -11.72
CA CYS A 171 0.44 2.00 -12.76
C CYS A 171 1.24 2.62 -13.91
N ILE A 172 2.26 1.93 -14.40
CA ILE A 172 2.94 2.33 -15.65
C ILE A 172 2.09 2.02 -16.90
N SER A 173 1.15 1.07 -16.80
CA SER A 173 0.12 0.78 -17.81
C SER A 173 -1.29 1.12 -17.28
N GLU A 174 -2.35 0.66 -17.94
CA GLU A 174 -3.73 0.98 -17.55
C GLU A 174 -4.29 0.09 -16.42
N ARG A 175 -3.56 -0.94 -15.99
CA ARG A 175 -4.05 -1.94 -15.02
C ARG A 175 -3.04 -2.25 -13.92
N TRP A 176 -3.55 -2.44 -12.70
CA TRP A 176 -2.78 -2.92 -11.54
C TRP A 176 -2.26 -4.34 -11.74
N PHE A 177 -3.11 -5.23 -12.23
CA PHE A 177 -2.82 -6.64 -12.43
C PHE A 177 -2.58 -6.96 -13.90
N TYR A 178 -1.88 -8.05 -14.16
CA TYR A 178 -1.57 -8.48 -15.52
C TYR A 178 -2.86 -8.71 -16.32
N ASN A 179 -2.94 -8.03 -17.47
CA ASN A 179 -4.05 -8.10 -18.38
C ASN A 179 -3.51 -8.28 -19.80
N THR A 180 -4.01 -9.29 -20.52
CA THR A 180 -3.51 -9.65 -21.85
C THR A 180 -3.83 -8.61 -22.92
N THR A 181 -4.85 -7.77 -22.70
CA THR A 181 -5.27 -6.69 -23.62
C THR A 181 -4.73 -5.32 -23.21
N ASP A 182 -4.18 -5.16 -22.00
CA ASP A 182 -3.51 -3.93 -21.58
C ASP A 182 -2.15 -3.81 -22.28
N LYS A 183 -2.13 -3.00 -23.33
CA LYS A 183 -0.96 -2.69 -24.15
C LYS A 183 -0.63 -1.20 -24.18
N LYS A 184 -1.35 -0.41 -23.40
CA LYS A 184 -1.19 1.05 -23.36
C LYS A 184 -0.39 1.42 -22.13
N TYR A 185 0.76 2.03 -22.39
CA TYR A 185 1.71 2.44 -21.37
C TYR A 185 1.77 3.96 -21.33
N LYS A 186 2.09 4.50 -20.16
CA LYS A 186 2.53 5.88 -20.04
C LYS A 186 3.85 6.06 -20.78
N THR A 187 4.04 7.23 -21.37
CA THR A 187 5.34 7.57 -21.99
C THR A 187 6.39 7.86 -20.92
N VAL A 188 7.66 7.85 -21.33
CA VAL A 188 8.76 8.22 -20.43
C VAL A 188 8.63 9.67 -19.96
N GLU A 189 8.14 10.56 -20.82
CA GLU A 189 7.85 11.95 -20.46
C GLU A 189 6.75 12.05 -19.40
N GLU A 190 5.65 11.31 -19.55
CA GLU A 190 4.58 11.27 -18.56
C GLU A 190 5.07 10.72 -17.21
N LEU A 191 5.84 9.62 -17.23
CA LEU A 191 6.40 9.02 -16.02
C LEU A 191 7.41 9.95 -15.32
N ALA A 192 8.23 10.69 -16.08
CA ALA A 192 9.14 11.68 -15.50
C ALA A 192 8.37 12.86 -14.87
N GLY A 193 7.29 13.31 -15.51
CA GLY A 193 6.38 14.30 -14.93
C GLY A 193 5.75 13.82 -13.62
N LEU A 194 5.29 12.56 -13.60
CA LEU A 194 4.77 11.92 -12.38
C LEU A 194 5.82 11.82 -11.29
N TYR A 195 7.05 11.41 -11.60
CA TYR A 195 8.15 11.41 -10.65
C TYR A 195 8.33 12.79 -10.01
N HIS A 196 8.52 13.83 -10.82
CA HIS A 196 8.72 15.19 -10.31
C HIS A 196 7.54 15.75 -9.52
N GLN A 197 6.31 15.36 -9.83
CA GLN A 197 5.13 15.78 -9.07
C GLN A 197 4.97 15.00 -7.77
N CYS A 198 5.07 13.68 -7.83
CA CYS A 198 4.82 12.79 -6.70
C CYS A 198 5.92 12.87 -5.65
N THR A 199 7.14 13.27 -6.01
CA THR A 199 8.24 13.43 -5.06
C THR A 199 8.41 14.87 -4.55
N LYS A 200 7.50 15.80 -4.89
CA LYS A 200 7.49 17.13 -4.24
C LYS A 200 7.20 16.97 -2.74
N ASN A 201 7.64 17.93 -1.94
CA ASN A 201 7.33 17.96 -0.50
C ASN A 201 7.72 16.66 0.22
N ASP A 202 8.84 16.06 -0.19
CA ASP A 202 9.41 14.81 0.35
C ASP A 202 8.44 13.61 0.33
N ASN A 203 7.59 13.57 -0.69
CA ASN A 203 6.67 12.46 -0.93
C ASN A 203 7.30 11.30 -1.71
N ILE A 204 6.61 10.16 -1.68
CA ILE A 204 7.08 8.91 -2.30
C ILE A 204 6.23 8.58 -3.53
N LEU A 205 6.88 8.01 -4.55
CA LEU A 205 6.22 7.42 -5.72
C LEU A 205 6.55 5.93 -5.80
N ILE A 206 5.52 5.09 -5.84
CA ILE A 206 5.59 3.67 -6.19
C ILE A 206 5.03 3.48 -7.60
N LEU A 207 5.82 2.87 -8.48
CA LEU A 207 5.40 2.50 -9.84
C LEU A 207 5.03 1.02 -9.93
N ASN A 208 3.75 0.72 -10.16
CA ASN A 208 3.25 -0.65 -10.28
C ASN A 208 3.60 -1.27 -11.64
N CYS A 209 4.17 -2.49 -11.58
CA CYS A 209 4.51 -3.31 -12.74
C CYS A 209 3.99 -4.75 -12.54
N PRO A 210 2.91 -5.16 -13.22
CA PRO A 210 2.32 -6.48 -13.00
C PRO A 210 3.13 -7.62 -13.65
N PRO A 211 3.55 -8.65 -12.89
CA PRO A 211 4.12 -9.86 -13.48
C PRO A 211 3.06 -10.65 -14.27
N ASN A 212 3.47 -11.26 -15.37
CA ASN A 212 2.62 -12.12 -16.18
C ASN A 212 2.36 -13.50 -15.52
N ARG A 213 1.64 -14.39 -16.21
CA ARG A 213 1.27 -15.72 -15.69
C ARG A 213 2.47 -16.65 -15.49
N GLU A 214 3.59 -16.34 -16.14
CA GLU A 214 4.86 -17.04 -16.01
C GLU A 214 5.76 -16.44 -14.90
N GLY A 215 5.26 -15.43 -14.15
CA GLY A 215 5.99 -14.78 -13.07
C GLY A 215 7.05 -13.77 -13.54
N LYS A 216 6.98 -13.30 -14.79
CA LYS A 216 7.92 -12.32 -15.36
C LYS A 216 7.30 -10.93 -15.45
N ILE A 217 8.04 -9.91 -15.06
CA ILE A 217 7.73 -8.52 -15.42
C ILE A 217 7.77 -8.38 -16.95
N ARG A 218 6.86 -7.60 -17.54
CA ARG A 218 6.77 -7.47 -19.00
C ARG A 218 7.99 -6.73 -19.54
N ASP A 219 8.49 -7.10 -20.70
CA ASP A 219 9.68 -6.46 -21.30
C ASP A 219 9.48 -4.95 -21.56
N ALA A 220 8.24 -4.55 -21.88
CA ALA A 220 7.87 -3.14 -22.04
C ALA A 220 8.01 -2.37 -20.71
N ASP A 221 7.59 -2.97 -19.58
CA ASP A 221 7.74 -2.38 -18.25
C ASP A 221 9.22 -2.13 -17.93
N VAL A 222 10.06 -3.15 -18.15
CA VAL A 222 11.51 -3.08 -17.90
C VAL A 222 12.18 -2.03 -18.79
N THR A 223 11.77 -1.93 -20.06
CA THR A 223 12.31 -0.94 -21.01
C THR A 223 11.98 0.47 -20.55
N LEU A 224 10.71 0.74 -20.23
CA LEU A 224 10.25 2.05 -19.75
C LEU A 224 10.95 2.47 -18.45
N LEU A 225 11.12 1.55 -17.49
CA LEU A 225 11.83 1.87 -16.24
C LEU A 225 13.29 2.25 -16.48
N LYS A 226 13.98 1.57 -17.42
CA LYS A 226 15.36 1.90 -17.80
C LYS A 226 15.46 3.25 -18.50
N GLU A 227 14.49 3.59 -19.33
CA GLU A 227 14.42 4.89 -20.01
C GLU A 227 14.09 6.02 -19.02
N LEU A 228 13.14 5.77 -18.12
CA LEU A 228 12.79 6.69 -17.03
C LEU A 228 14.01 7.02 -16.17
N ARG A 229 14.76 6.00 -15.74
CA ARG A 229 16.01 6.20 -14.97
C ARG A 229 16.95 7.18 -15.66
N LYS A 230 17.20 7.00 -16.96
CA LYS A 230 18.06 7.91 -17.75
C LYS A 230 17.49 9.33 -17.79
N LYS A 231 16.17 9.46 -17.88
CA LYS A 231 15.47 10.75 -17.96
C LYS A 231 15.55 11.55 -16.66
N ILE A 232 15.38 10.89 -15.51
CA ILE A 232 15.37 11.54 -14.18
C ILE A 232 16.77 11.63 -13.53
N GLN A 233 17.82 11.21 -14.25
CA GLN A 233 19.23 11.32 -13.84
C GLN A 233 19.58 10.55 -12.55
N MET A 234 19.04 9.34 -12.38
CA MET A 234 19.37 8.39 -11.30
C MET A 234 20.31 7.25 -11.75
#